data_AF-A0A7J3T3W9-F1
#
_entry.id   AF-A0A7J3T3W9-F1
#
_cell.length_a   1.000
_cell.length_b   1.000
_cell.length_c   1.000
_cell.angle_alpha   90.00
_cell.angle_beta   90.00
_cell.angle_gamma   90.00
#
_symmetry.space_group_name_H-M   'P 1'
#
loop_
_entity.id
_entity.type
_entity.pdbx_description
1 polymer ?
#
loop_
_entity_poly.entity_id
_entity_poly.type
_entity_poly.pdbx_seq_one_letter_code
_entity_poly.pdbx_strand_id
1 'polypeptide(L)'
;MNVKIKCVLFDIGDVLYDASLQMSTARLNAVRAMIEAGLPTDVESTYGKLQQVVQECGSDYNRHFDKLLEQLGLKWNPRVIAAGVGAYRETSSTYLKPYADTVPTLLRLREEGYMIGVVTEGRAVKQWQKLIQLGIQHLFHFVITSEEINAKEMK
;
A
#
# COMPACT_ATOMS: atom_id res chain seq x y z
N MET A 1 -24.52 21.94 24.62
CA MET A 1 -24.21 22.43 23.25
C MET A 1 -24.13 21.22 22.34
N ASN A 2 -24.88 21.18 21.25
CA ASN A 2 -24.80 20.09 20.28
C ASN A 2 -23.68 20.41 19.28
N VAL A 3 -22.59 19.65 19.30
CA VAL A 3 -21.47 19.87 18.37
C VAL A 3 -21.90 19.37 17.00
N LYS A 4 -22.17 20.28 16.06
CA LYS A 4 -22.46 19.92 14.67
C LYS A 4 -21.15 19.59 13.96
N ILE A 5 -20.98 18.32 13.57
CA ILE A 5 -19.87 17.89 12.72
C ILE A 5 -19.95 18.64 11.39
N LYS A 6 -18.83 19.22 10.95
CA LYS A 6 -18.72 19.97 9.68
C LYS A 6 -17.80 19.31 8.67
N CYS A 7 -16.93 18.41 9.13
CA CYS A 7 -15.88 17.81 8.33
C CYS A 7 -15.69 16.35 8.72
N VAL A 8 -15.42 15.49 7.73
CA VAL A 8 -15.02 14.10 7.92
C VAL A 8 -13.66 13.90 7.25
N LEU A 9 -12.71 13.36 8.00
CA LEU A 9 -11.35 13.10 7.56
C LEU A 9 -11.14 11.60 7.38
N PHE A 10 -10.46 11.21 6.32
CA PHE A 10 -10.16 9.82 5.98
C PHE A 10 -8.65 9.61 5.88
N ASP A 11 -8.17 8.46 6.35
CA ASP A 11 -6.92 7.91 5.84
C ASP A 11 -7.17 7.24 4.48
N ILE A 12 -6.13 6.77 3.79
CA ILE A 12 -6.25 6.10 2.49
C ILE A 12 -6.29 4.58 2.65
N GLY A 13 -5.24 4.00 3.23
CA GLY A 13 -5.09 2.55 3.33
C GLY A 13 -6.00 1.95 4.38
N ASP A 14 -6.65 0.84 4.05
CA ASP A 14 -7.60 0.11 4.92
C ASP A 14 -8.78 0.99 5.40
N VAL A 15 -9.05 2.06 4.66
CA VAL A 15 -10.18 2.98 4.85
C VAL A 15 -10.89 3.22 3.51
N LEU A 16 -10.16 3.68 2.49
CA LEU A 16 -10.70 3.92 1.15
C LEU A 16 -10.47 2.75 0.19
N TYR A 17 -9.51 1.87 0.52
CA TYR A 17 -9.23 0.64 -0.23
C TYR A 17 -8.48 -0.37 0.65
N ASP A 18 -8.46 -1.64 0.23
CA ASP A 18 -7.81 -2.72 0.97
C ASP A 18 -6.29 -2.77 0.73
N ALA A 19 -5.54 -1.97 1.48
CA ALA A 19 -4.09 -1.90 1.41
C ALA A 19 -3.44 -3.17 1.96
N SER A 20 -4.00 -3.73 3.03
CA SER A 20 -3.54 -4.96 3.67
C SER A 20 -3.65 -6.16 2.74
N LEU A 21 -4.79 -6.35 2.06
CA LEU A 21 -4.97 -7.42 1.06
C LEU A 21 -4.07 -7.21 -0.15
N GLN A 22 -3.99 -5.98 -0.66
CA GLN A 22 -3.08 -5.65 -1.76
C GLN A 22 -1.64 -6.04 -1.43
N MET A 23 -1.13 -5.62 -0.27
CA MET A 23 0.26 -5.85 0.13
C MET A 23 0.55 -7.34 0.38
N SER A 24 -0.32 -8.05 1.09
CA SER A 24 -0.14 -9.48 1.38
C SER A 24 -0.19 -10.31 0.09
N THR A 25 -1.16 -10.05 -0.78
CA THR A 25 -1.29 -10.76 -2.07
C THR A 25 -0.12 -10.47 -3.00
N ALA A 26 0.32 -9.20 -3.11
CA ALA A 26 1.45 -8.83 -3.95
C ALA A 26 2.75 -9.51 -3.50
N ARG A 27 2.99 -9.62 -2.19
CA ARG A 27 4.15 -10.34 -1.65
C ARG A 27 4.06 -11.84 -1.90
N LEU A 28 2.89 -12.45 -1.71
CA LEU A 28 2.71 -13.88 -1.94
C LEU A 28 2.93 -14.24 -3.41
N ASN A 29 2.37 -13.45 -4.33
CA ASN A 29 2.56 -13.65 -5.77
C ASN A 29 4.01 -13.38 -6.20
N ALA A 30 4.68 -12.40 -5.60
CA ALA A 30 6.11 -12.19 -5.82
C ALA A 30 6.94 -13.42 -5.44
N VAL A 31 6.67 -14.01 -4.26
CA VAL A 31 7.34 -15.25 -3.81
C VAL A 31 7.09 -16.41 -4.77
N ARG A 32 5.84 -16.61 -5.21
CA ARG A 32 5.51 -17.64 -6.21
C ARG A 32 6.29 -17.46 -7.50
N ALA A 33 6.32 -16.23 -8.04
CA ALA A 33 7.05 -15.92 -9.26
C ALA A 33 8.58 -16.10 -9.10
N MET A 34 9.14 -15.80 -7.93
CA MET A 34 10.54 -16.07 -7.61
C MET A 34 10.87 -17.56 -7.64
N ILE A 35 9.99 -18.40 -7.08
CA ILE A 35 10.13 -19.87 -7.08
C ILE A 35 10.00 -20.43 -8.49
N GLU A 36 9.01 -20.00 -9.26
CA GLU A 36 8.86 -20.36 -10.68
C GLU A 36 10.08 -19.93 -11.53
N ALA A 37 10.76 -18.84 -11.15
CA ALA A 37 11.98 -18.37 -11.78
C ALA A 37 13.26 -19.11 -11.34
N GLY A 38 13.15 -20.08 -10.42
CA GLY A 38 14.25 -20.96 -10.00
C GLY A 38 14.79 -20.70 -8.59
N LEU A 39 14.03 -20.03 -7.70
CA LEU A 39 14.38 -19.97 -6.28
C LEU A 39 14.19 -21.37 -5.65
N PRO A 40 15.24 -21.99 -5.05
CA PRO A 40 15.20 -23.38 -4.61
C PRO A 40 14.60 -23.55 -3.21
N THR A 41 13.37 -23.07 -3.02
CA THR A 41 12.66 -23.06 -1.72
C THR A 41 11.16 -23.28 -1.91
N ASP A 42 10.41 -23.50 -0.82
CA ASP A 42 8.95 -23.56 -0.86
C ASP A 42 8.29 -22.20 -0.57
N VAL A 43 7.03 -22.04 -0.97
CA VAL A 43 6.28 -20.77 -0.87
C VAL A 43 6.10 -20.35 0.58
N GLU A 44 5.80 -21.28 1.48
CA GLU A 44 5.44 -20.98 2.87
C GLU A 44 6.65 -20.42 3.63
N SER A 45 7.77 -21.14 3.60
CA SER A 45 9.01 -20.71 4.27
C SER A 45 9.54 -19.39 3.70
N THR A 46 9.50 -19.24 2.37
CA THR A 46 9.99 -18.04 1.69
C THR A 46 9.12 -16.83 2.00
N TYR A 47 7.80 -17.00 2.02
CA TYR A 47 6.87 -15.92 2.35
C TYR A 47 7.04 -15.48 3.81
N GLY A 48 7.12 -16.43 4.75
CA GLY A 48 7.41 -16.12 6.15
C GLY A 48 8.73 -15.38 6.31
N LYS A 49 9.77 -15.78 5.56
CA LYS A 49 11.07 -15.10 5.58
C LYS A 49 11.01 -13.69 4.98
N LEU A 50 10.27 -13.49 3.89
CA LEU A 50 10.03 -12.18 3.31
C LEU A 50 9.31 -11.25 4.29
N GLN A 51 8.36 -11.77 5.07
CA GLN A 51 7.68 -10.99 6.11
C GLN A 51 8.66 -10.52 7.19
N GLN A 52 9.59 -11.38 7.63
CA GLN A 52 10.65 -10.99 8.58
C GLN A 52 11.53 -9.87 7.99
N VAL A 53 11.97 -10.00 6.73
CA VAL A 53 12.78 -8.99 6.05
C VAL A 53 12.08 -7.63 5.99
N VAL A 54 10.76 -7.62 5.73
CA VAL A 54 9.96 -6.39 5.74
C VAL A 54 9.88 -5.78 7.14
N GLN A 55 9.68 -6.60 8.17
CA GLN A 55 9.63 -6.12 9.56
C GLN A 55 10.96 -5.50 9.99
N GLU A 56 12.08 -6.09 9.58
CA GLU A 56 13.43 -5.60 9.91
C GLU A 56 13.80 -4.30 9.17
N CYS A 57 13.47 -4.20 7.88
CA CYS A 57 13.93 -3.09 7.03
C CYS A 57 12.91 -1.96 6.88
N GLY A 58 11.66 -2.19 7.29
CA GLY A 58 10.53 -1.29 7.04
C GLY A 58 9.91 -1.49 5.66
N SER A 59 8.66 -1.02 5.50
CA SER A 59 7.86 -1.18 4.29
C SER A 59 8.40 -0.41 3.08
N ASP A 60 9.11 0.70 3.31
CA ASP A 60 9.65 1.59 2.26
C ASP A 60 11.05 1.19 1.75
N TYR A 61 11.65 0.13 2.29
CA TYR A 61 12.93 -0.39 1.81
C TYR A 61 12.81 -0.88 0.36
N ASN A 62 13.77 -0.62 -0.51
CA ASN A 62 13.64 -0.92 -1.94
C ASN A 62 14.32 -2.22 -2.37
N ARG A 63 14.92 -2.98 -1.44
CA ARG A 63 15.73 -4.18 -1.73
C ARG A 63 15.33 -5.39 -0.89
N HIS A 64 14.03 -5.53 -0.57
CA HIS A 64 13.55 -6.67 0.23
C HIS A 64 13.89 -8.02 -0.42
N PHE A 65 13.79 -8.16 -1.74
CA PHE A 65 14.10 -9.43 -2.40
C PHE A 65 15.60 -9.74 -2.41
N ASP A 66 16.47 -8.73 -2.54
CA ASP A 66 17.91 -8.93 -2.37
C ASP A 66 18.22 -9.43 -0.95
N LYS A 67 17.64 -8.78 0.07
CA LYS A 67 17.85 -9.14 1.48
C LYS A 67 17.27 -10.51 1.80
N LEU A 68 16.15 -10.88 1.18
CA LEU A 68 15.59 -12.22 1.26
C LEU A 68 16.59 -13.29 0.78
N LEU A 69 17.21 -13.10 -0.40
CA LEU A 69 18.23 -14.05 -0.88
C LEU A 69 19.43 -14.13 0.06
N GLU A 70 19.89 -12.98 0.57
CA GLU A 70 20.98 -12.91 1.56
C GLU A 70 20.65 -13.73 2.81
N GLN A 71 19.45 -13.55 3.39
CA GLN A 71 19.04 -14.27 4.60
C GLN A 71 18.75 -15.76 4.39
N LEU A 72 18.46 -16.17 3.14
CA LEU A 72 18.35 -17.58 2.77
C LEU A 72 19.73 -18.22 2.48
N GLY A 73 20.83 -17.46 2.55
CA GLY A 73 22.17 -17.94 2.21
C GLY A 73 22.37 -18.19 0.72
N LEU A 74 21.53 -17.57 -0.12
CA LEU A 74 21.53 -17.77 -1.56
C LEU A 74 22.34 -16.68 -2.27
N LYS A 75 22.97 -17.05 -3.39
CA LYS A 75 23.64 -16.08 -4.25
C LYS A 75 22.61 -15.13 -4.86
N TRP A 76 22.98 -13.87 -4.96
CA TRP A 76 22.20 -12.86 -5.65
C TRP A 76 21.88 -13.33 -7.08
N ASN A 77 20.61 -13.35 -7.44
CA ASN A 77 20.13 -13.80 -8.74
C ASN A 77 19.17 -12.77 -9.35
N PRO A 78 19.58 -12.05 -10.41
CA PRO A 78 18.77 -10.98 -10.98
C PRO A 78 17.47 -11.49 -11.60
N ARG A 79 17.48 -12.69 -12.19
CA ARG A 79 16.28 -13.28 -12.82
C ARG A 79 15.19 -13.54 -11.79
N VAL A 80 15.57 -14.12 -10.66
CA VAL A 80 14.64 -14.40 -9.55
C VAL A 80 14.09 -13.09 -8.97
N ILE A 81 14.96 -12.12 -8.67
CA ILE A 81 14.54 -10.82 -8.14
C ILE A 81 13.60 -10.11 -9.12
N ALA A 82 13.93 -10.07 -10.41
CA ALA A 82 13.11 -9.43 -11.43
C ALA A 82 11.71 -10.08 -11.54
N ALA A 83 11.61 -11.41 -11.43
CA ALA A 83 10.34 -12.11 -11.42
C ALA A 83 9.46 -11.68 -10.24
N GLY A 84 10.05 -11.59 -9.03
CA GLY A 84 9.35 -11.10 -7.84
C GLY A 84 8.89 -9.64 -7.98
N VAL A 85 9.76 -8.76 -8.48
CA VAL A 85 9.43 -7.34 -8.71
C VAL A 85 8.29 -7.18 -9.71
N GLY A 86 8.32 -7.94 -10.81
CA GLY A 86 7.28 -7.92 -11.84
C GLY A 86 5.91 -8.30 -11.27
N ALA A 87 5.84 -9.49 -10.66
CA ALA A 87 4.59 -10.01 -10.10
C ALA A 87 4.05 -9.16 -8.94
N TYR A 88 4.94 -8.58 -8.11
CA TYR A 88 4.54 -7.64 -7.06
C TYR A 88 3.83 -6.42 -7.66
N ARG A 89 4.44 -5.77 -8.67
CA ARG A 89 3.90 -4.54 -9.29
C ARG A 89 2.57 -4.80 -10.00
N GLU A 90 2.48 -5.89 -10.75
CA GLU A 90 1.25 -6.29 -11.44
C GLU A 90 0.12 -6.52 -10.43
N THR A 91 0.39 -7.30 -9.37
CA THR A 91 -0.60 -7.57 -8.32
C THR A 91 -0.99 -6.28 -7.60
N SER A 92 -0.03 -5.44 -7.21
CA SER A 92 -0.33 -4.15 -6.56
C SER A 92 -1.28 -3.30 -7.39
N SER A 93 -1.05 -3.20 -8.70
CA SER A 93 -1.93 -2.43 -9.59
C SER A 93 -3.36 -3.02 -9.67
N THR A 94 -3.48 -4.35 -9.67
CA THR A 94 -4.78 -5.05 -9.79
C THR A 94 -5.67 -4.84 -8.57
N TYR A 95 -5.06 -4.77 -7.38
CA TYR A 95 -5.76 -4.62 -6.10
C TYR A 95 -5.91 -3.17 -5.63
N LEU A 96 -5.35 -2.19 -6.35
CA LEU A 96 -5.52 -0.78 -6.03
C LEU A 96 -6.89 -0.29 -6.51
N LYS A 97 -7.95 -0.66 -5.79
CA LYS A 97 -9.35 -0.33 -6.12
C LYS A 97 -10.10 0.07 -4.86
N PRO A 98 -10.98 1.08 -4.92
CA PRO A 98 -11.75 1.46 -3.75
C PRO A 98 -12.60 0.31 -3.21
N TYR A 99 -12.95 0.35 -1.93
CA TYR A 99 -14.03 -0.51 -1.44
C TYR A 99 -15.35 -0.16 -2.16
N ALA A 100 -16.24 -1.15 -2.27
CA ALA A 100 -17.49 -1.01 -3.01
C ALA A 100 -18.36 0.18 -2.53
N ASP A 101 -18.25 0.53 -1.25
CA ASP A 101 -18.98 1.59 -0.58
C ASP A 101 -18.19 2.91 -0.45
N THR A 102 -16.90 2.95 -0.81
CA THR A 102 -16.07 4.16 -0.69
C THR A 102 -16.64 5.32 -1.49
N VAL A 103 -16.85 5.14 -2.80
CA VAL A 103 -17.35 6.21 -3.66
C VAL A 103 -18.78 6.63 -3.27
N PRO A 104 -19.75 5.72 -3.08
CA PRO A 104 -21.08 6.08 -2.60
C PRO A 104 -21.08 6.87 -1.29
N THR A 105 -20.23 6.47 -0.32
CA THR A 105 -20.14 7.14 0.99
C THR A 105 -19.58 8.55 0.87
N LEU A 106 -18.50 8.73 0.10
CA LEU A 106 -17.89 10.05 -0.11
C LEU A 106 -18.85 11.01 -0.82
N LEU A 107 -19.59 10.53 -1.84
CA LEU A 107 -20.59 11.33 -2.53
C LEU A 107 -21.73 11.76 -1.60
N ARG A 108 -22.28 10.82 -0.83
CA ARG A 108 -23.35 11.10 0.13
C ARG A 108 -22.94 12.15 1.17
N LEU A 109 -21.73 12.04 1.71
CA LEU A 109 -21.23 13.03 2.67
C LEU A 109 -21.15 14.45 2.05
N ARG A 110 -20.76 14.56 0.78
CA ARG A 110 -20.77 15.85 0.07
C ARG A 110 -22.18 16.38 -0.14
N GLU A 111 -23.12 15.52 -0.53
CA GLU A 111 -24.52 15.89 -0.72
C GLU A 111 -25.17 16.38 0.58
N GLU A 112 -24.81 15.77 1.71
CA GLU A 112 -25.24 16.20 3.06
C GLU A 112 -24.54 17.49 3.54
N GLY A 113 -23.63 18.05 2.75
CA GLY A 113 -22.97 19.32 3.01
C GLY A 113 -21.74 19.24 3.92
N TYR A 114 -21.18 18.04 4.14
CA TYR A 114 -19.92 17.89 4.86
C TYR A 114 -18.74 18.28 3.98
N MET A 115 -17.75 18.94 4.59
CA MET A 115 -16.41 18.93 4.02
C MET A 115 -15.81 17.54 4.20
N ILE A 116 -15.09 17.06 3.18
CA ILE A 116 -14.36 15.81 3.25
C ILE A 116 -12.92 16.03 2.84
N GLY A 117 -11.99 15.42 3.56
CA GLY A 117 -10.56 15.53 3.29
C GLY A 117 -9.79 14.25 3.63
N VAL A 118 -8.58 14.15 3.12
CA VAL A 118 -7.64 13.05 3.43
C VAL A 118 -6.56 13.55 4.38
N VAL A 119 -6.26 12.74 5.39
CA VAL A 119 -5.15 12.94 6.33
C VAL A 119 -4.42 11.61 6.43
N THR A 120 -3.19 11.55 5.93
CA THR A 120 -2.47 10.28 5.77
C THR A 120 -0.97 10.44 6.00
N GLU A 121 -0.33 9.36 6.45
CA GLU A 121 1.11 9.34 6.68
C GLU A 121 1.89 8.97 5.42
N GLY A 122 3.07 9.55 5.26
CA GLY A 122 4.06 9.17 4.26
C GLY A 122 4.27 10.22 3.16
N ARG A 123 5.01 9.80 2.13
CA ARG A 123 5.45 10.68 1.04
C ARG A 123 4.27 11.19 0.23
N ALA A 124 4.17 12.51 0.08
CA ALA A 124 3.08 13.20 -0.60
C ALA A 124 2.82 12.61 -1.99
N VAL A 125 3.88 12.46 -2.78
CA VAL A 125 3.80 11.90 -4.14
C VAL A 125 3.20 10.49 -4.15
N LYS A 126 3.58 9.63 -3.20
CA LYS A 126 3.04 8.25 -3.14
C LYS A 126 1.55 8.25 -2.76
N GLN A 127 1.13 9.12 -1.85
CA GLN A 127 -0.27 9.17 -1.42
C GLN A 127 -1.18 9.78 -2.50
N TRP A 128 -0.73 10.85 -3.15
CA TRP A 128 -1.41 11.40 -4.33
C TRP A 128 -1.51 10.40 -5.47
N GLN A 129 -0.45 9.64 -5.73
CA GLN A 129 -0.48 8.56 -6.73
C GLN A 129 -1.58 7.55 -6.44
N LYS A 130 -1.74 7.10 -5.18
CA LYS A 130 -2.84 6.19 -4.80
C LYS A 130 -4.20 6.82 -5.06
N LEU A 131 -4.45 8.05 -4.61
CA LEU A 131 -5.73 8.72 -4.80
C LEU A 131 -6.09 8.87 -6.28
N ILE A 132 -5.12 9.20 -7.12
CA ILE A 132 -5.29 9.31 -8.58
C ILE A 132 -5.59 7.95 -9.21
N GLN A 133 -4.86 6.90 -8.84
CA GLN A 133 -5.07 5.55 -9.36
C GLN A 133 -6.41 4.94 -8.91
N LEU A 134 -6.85 5.28 -7.70
CA LEU A 134 -8.18 4.95 -7.18
C LEU A 134 -9.30 5.75 -7.87
N GLY A 135 -8.95 6.86 -8.56
CA GLY A 135 -9.90 7.71 -9.27
C GLY A 135 -10.79 8.57 -8.37
N ILE A 136 -10.39 8.82 -7.12
CA ILE A 136 -11.22 9.49 -6.10
C ILE A 136 -10.68 10.84 -5.63
N GLN A 137 -9.51 11.26 -6.13
CA GLN A 137 -8.84 12.49 -5.71
C GLN A 137 -9.71 13.75 -5.81
N HIS A 138 -10.62 13.80 -6.78
CA HIS A 138 -11.50 14.94 -7.06
C HIS A 138 -12.71 15.04 -6.10
N LEU A 139 -12.92 14.02 -5.25
CA LEU A 139 -13.98 14.02 -4.25
C LEU A 139 -13.59 14.83 -3.00
N PHE A 140 -12.29 14.95 -2.72
CA PHE A 140 -11.80 15.59 -1.50
C PHE A 140 -11.61 17.10 -1.68
N HIS A 141 -11.92 17.86 -0.62
CA HIS A 141 -11.69 19.30 -0.56
C HIS A 141 -10.23 19.63 -0.27
N PHE A 142 -9.55 18.77 0.48
CA PHE A 142 -8.13 18.88 0.79
C PHE A 142 -7.54 17.49 1.07
N VAL A 143 -6.24 17.38 0.83
CA VAL A 143 -5.41 16.21 1.14
C VAL A 143 -4.20 16.75 1.89
N ILE A 144 -3.90 16.17 3.04
CA ILE A 144 -2.76 16.56 3.87
C ILE A 144 -1.95 15.29 4.14
N THR A 145 -0.66 15.32 3.82
CA THR A 145 0.26 14.23 4.16
C THR A 145 1.25 14.64 5.23
N SER A 146 1.77 13.66 5.98
CA SER A 146 2.78 13.95 7.02
C SER A 146 4.05 14.62 6.48
N GLU A 147 4.47 14.27 5.25
CA GLU A 147 5.58 14.93 4.54
C GLU A 147 5.33 16.43 4.31
N GLU A 148 4.11 16.84 3.94
CA GLU A 148 3.78 18.24 3.66
C GLU A 148 3.82 19.12 4.91
N ILE A 149 3.54 18.52 6.08
CA ILE A 149 3.57 19.24 7.37
C ILE A 149 4.82 18.96 8.20
N ASN A 150 5.82 18.26 7.63
CA ASN A 150 7.04 17.83 8.32
C ASN A 150 6.78 17.10 9.66
N ALA A 151 5.65 16.38 9.75
CA ALA A 151 5.31 15.60 10.93
C ALA A 151 5.83 14.16 10.80
N LYS A 152 6.24 13.57 11.93
CA LYS A 152 6.61 12.15 11.96
C LYS A 152 5.38 11.23 11.93
N GLU A 153 4.27 11.68 12.52
CA GLU A 153 3.01 10.93 12.66
C GLU A 153 1.83 11.92 12.52
N MET A 154 0.70 11.45 11.98
CA MET A 154 -0.56 12.21 11.93
C MET A 154 -1.40 11.78 13.14
N LYS A 155 -1.45 12.61 14.19
CA LYS A 155 -2.26 12.38 15.40
C LYS A 155 -3.37 13.42 15.54
#